data_AF-A0A1M3L1P5-F1
#
_entry.id   AF-A0A1M3L1P5-F1
#
_cell.length_a   1.000
_cell.length_b   1.000
_cell.length_c   1.000
_cell.angle_alpha   90.00
_cell.angle_beta   90.00
_cell.angle_gamma   90.00
#
_symmetry.space_group_name_H-M   'P 1'
#
loop_
_entity.id
_entity.type
_entity.pdbx_description
1 polymer ?
#
loop_
_entity_poly.entity_id
_entity_poly.type
_entity_poly.pdbx_seq_one_letter_code
_entity_poly.pdbx_strand_id
1 'polypeptide(L)'
;MGRTDDLYMLIRSLTPAEKRAFALHARRHLKEPHYLTLFETLGRQKQYDEDAVRRVFKETVSARHLAVIRHTLINEVIGCLQRFPSSASPEATMRSDIDAIAFLLGRGCTGVAERRLRKALQQAQRLELPGIVLELCGLQRRLPDVPSRTLERTLTEERRAIHMLRDTYDALSVLARSATWVAEWYARRTIPSEDCAWIELETRTDDDTVRSSVRTRICRLRIGLRHAIIRNDTERQRHAIRDVAGSLQHAPHLHGTAVLDWTDAIVECNDTAFRLGDGEALRMLAALARTIEAAAMSVDMKQRARVAAIDAECALAILAGINAHAVVDTALREHSDARRALPTAARAAWNVRLATACLMTLRYKDALDLVNDVLSDQAGRTAHPYWHGQTLMVNTITHLALDNRDYVPYCIRSAVRRTERGAALSGADVSLLRTMGRLVRGTGRSLPSIIDDICRQWLESSTDGMHVVIRRLLKEWSTTNMIPNGSSSTHSHQAVA
;
A
#
# COMPACT_ATOMS: atom_id res chain seq x y z
N MET A 1 -16.42 16.06 -0.36
CA MET A 1 -14.99 15.80 -0.68
C MET A 1 -14.32 17.13 -0.96
N GLY A 2 -13.48 17.63 -0.05
CA GLY A 2 -12.71 18.86 -0.29
C GLY A 2 -11.60 18.58 -1.30
N ARG A 3 -11.51 19.41 -2.34
CA ARG A 3 -10.45 19.35 -3.35
C ARG A 3 -9.11 19.61 -2.64
N THR A 4 -8.30 18.58 -2.50
CA THR A 4 -6.95 18.70 -1.93
C THR A 4 -6.10 19.51 -2.91
N ASP A 5 -5.40 20.54 -2.43
CA ASP A 5 -4.56 21.40 -3.26
C ASP A 5 -3.20 20.73 -3.53
N ASP A 6 -2.83 20.61 -4.80
CA ASP A 6 -1.62 19.90 -5.25
C ASP A 6 -0.33 20.55 -4.72
N LEU A 7 -0.32 21.88 -4.57
CA LEU A 7 0.82 22.60 -4.02
C LEU A 7 0.97 22.33 -2.52
N TYR A 8 -0.13 22.29 -1.77
CA TYR A 8 -0.08 21.88 -0.36
C TYR A 8 0.50 20.47 -0.22
N MET A 9 0.06 19.53 -1.05
CA MET A 9 0.58 18.15 -1.06
C MET A 9 2.07 18.11 -1.38
N LEU A 10 2.51 18.84 -2.40
CA LEU A 10 3.91 18.96 -2.77
C LEU A 10 4.76 19.49 -1.62
N ILE A 11 4.34 20.58 -0.97
CA ILE A 11 5.08 21.17 0.16
C ILE A 11 5.13 20.21 1.35
N ARG A 12 4.04 19.49 1.63
CA ARG A 12 4.00 18.47 2.69
C ARG A 12 4.93 17.30 2.40
N SER A 13 5.10 16.90 1.14
CA SER A 13 5.99 15.80 0.77
C SER A 13 7.49 16.16 0.82
N LEU A 14 7.85 17.43 0.99
CA LEU A 14 9.25 17.84 1.11
C LEU A 14 9.84 17.48 2.48
N THR A 15 11.06 16.96 2.47
CA THR A 15 11.88 16.75 3.65
C THR A 15 12.27 18.09 4.32
N PRO A 16 12.66 18.09 5.60
CA PRO A 16 13.11 19.31 6.28
C PRO A 16 14.30 19.99 5.57
N ALA A 17 15.21 19.20 4.98
CA ALA A 17 16.35 19.71 4.23
C ALA A 17 15.91 20.42 2.94
N GLU A 18 15.00 19.81 2.17
CA GLU A 18 14.43 20.39 0.94
C GLU A 18 13.64 21.68 1.23
N LYS A 19 12.85 21.71 2.30
CA LYS A 19 12.14 22.93 2.73
C LYS A 19 13.10 24.07 3.05
N ARG A 20 14.20 23.76 3.76
CA ARG A 20 15.24 24.75 4.08
C ARG A 20 15.97 25.23 2.82
N ALA A 21 16.29 24.32 1.90
CA ALA A 21 16.92 24.64 0.63
C ALA A 21 16.05 25.60 -0.21
N PHE A 22 14.76 25.29 -0.33
CA PHE A 22 13.81 26.15 -1.04
C PHE A 22 13.65 27.51 -0.36
N ALA A 23 13.50 27.57 0.97
CA ALA A 23 13.39 28.83 1.69
C ALA A 23 14.63 29.73 1.49
N LEU A 24 15.83 29.14 1.44
CA LEU A 24 17.06 29.86 1.14
C LEU A 24 17.09 30.35 -0.32
N HIS A 25 16.67 29.52 -1.27
CA HIS A 25 16.57 29.87 -2.68
C HIS A 25 15.60 31.04 -2.90
N ALA A 26 14.40 30.94 -2.31
CA ALA A 26 13.37 31.96 -2.38
C ALA A 26 13.87 33.31 -1.88
N ARG A 27 14.56 33.34 -0.73
CA ARG A 27 15.14 34.57 -0.15
C ARG A 27 16.22 35.22 -1.02
N ARG A 28 16.94 34.44 -1.82
CA ARG A 28 18.08 34.92 -2.62
C ARG A 28 17.70 35.28 -4.05
N HIS A 29 16.75 34.57 -4.63
CA HIS A 29 16.51 34.59 -6.08
C HIS A 29 15.08 35.00 -6.47
N LEU A 30 14.09 34.82 -5.59
CA LEU A 30 12.72 35.23 -5.88
C LEU A 30 12.51 36.67 -5.45
N LYS A 31 12.17 37.54 -6.41
CA LYS A 31 11.94 38.97 -6.17
C LYS A 31 10.60 39.24 -5.48
N GLU A 32 9.63 38.36 -5.67
CA GLU A 32 8.27 38.52 -5.13
C GLU A 32 8.14 37.77 -3.79
N PRO A 33 7.87 38.47 -2.68
CA PRO A 33 7.84 37.87 -1.34
C PRO A 33 6.68 36.88 -1.15
N HIS A 34 5.62 37.03 -1.96
CA HIS A 34 4.41 36.21 -1.86
C HIS A 34 4.66 34.71 -2.07
N TYR A 35 5.67 34.33 -2.87
CA TYR A 35 6.06 32.92 -3.04
C TYR A 35 6.52 32.28 -1.73
N LEU A 36 7.40 32.97 -0.99
CA LEU A 36 7.90 32.47 0.29
C LEU A 36 6.79 32.48 1.34
N THR A 37 5.97 33.55 1.38
CA THR A 37 4.84 33.63 2.30
C THR A 37 3.85 32.49 2.08
N LEU A 38 3.50 32.17 0.83
CA LEU A 38 2.59 31.08 0.50
C LEU A 38 3.20 29.73 0.88
N PHE A 39 4.48 29.51 0.56
CA PHE A 39 5.21 28.29 0.90
C PHE A 39 5.23 28.03 2.41
N GLU A 40 5.60 29.03 3.21
CA GLU A 40 5.64 28.91 4.67
C GLU A 40 4.25 28.74 5.29
N THR A 41 3.24 29.44 4.75
CA THR A 41 1.85 29.32 5.23
C THR A 41 1.32 27.91 5.03
N LEU A 42 1.47 27.37 3.83
CA LEU A 42 1.05 25.99 3.51
C LEU A 42 1.86 24.97 4.30
N GLY A 43 3.17 25.18 4.46
CA GLY A 43 4.04 24.26 5.20
C GLY A 43 3.74 24.15 6.70
N ARG A 44 3.07 25.14 7.30
CA ARG A 44 2.67 25.15 8.72
C ARG A 44 1.31 24.49 8.97
N GLN A 45 0.47 24.33 7.96
CA GLN A 45 -0.84 23.73 8.11
C GLN A 45 -0.74 22.22 8.36
N LYS A 46 -1.52 21.71 9.33
CA LYS A 46 -1.67 20.26 9.57
C LYS A 46 -2.67 19.63 8.60
N GLN A 47 -3.74 20.35 8.31
CA GLN A 47 -4.74 20.01 7.31
C GLN A 47 -4.91 21.22 6.40
N TYR A 48 -5.12 20.95 5.10
CA TYR A 48 -5.30 22.01 4.12
C TYR A 48 -6.55 22.85 4.43
N ASP A 49 -6.35 24.14 4.65
CA ASP A 49 -7.39 25.14 4.88
C ASP A 49 -7.22 26.28 3.87
N GLU A 50 -8.08 26.29 2.85
CA GLU A 50 -8.07 27.31 1.80
C GLU A 50 -8.45 28.70 2.32
N ASP A 51 -9.34 28.78 3.31
CA ASP A 51 -9.78 30.05 3.89
C ASP A 51 -8.68 30.66 4.74
N ALA A 52 -7.87 29.85 5.43
CA ALA A 52 -6.65 30.31 6.08
C ALA A 52 -5.65 30.92 5.08
N VAL A 53 -5.47 30.29 3.91
CA VAL A 53 -4.60 30.85 2.85
C VAL A 53 -5.18 32.17 2.35
N ARG A 54 -6.48 32.22 2.05
CA ARG A 54 -7.14 33.45 1.56
C ARG A 54 -7.04 34.60 2.56
N ARG A 55 -7.12 34.33 3.87
CA ARG A 55 -6.96 35.36 4.93
C ARG A 55 -5.57 36.01 4.92
N VAL A 56 -4.51 35.24 4.68
CA VAL A 56 -3.13 35.77 4.62
C VAL A 56 -2.92 36.73 3.44
N PHE A 57 -3.65 36.53 2.33
CA PHE A 57 -3.46 37.27 1.09
C PHE A 57 -4.57 38.30 0.77
N LYS A 58 -5.61 38.40 1.63
CA LYS A 58 -6.87 39.13 1.36
C LYS A 58 -6.67 40.60 0.96
N GLU A 59 -5.66 41.26 1.52
CA GLU A 59 -5.38 42.69 1.30
C GLU A 59 -4.20 42.95 0.34
N THR A 60 -3.44 41.90 0.01
CA THR A 60 -2.17 42.03 -0.72
C THR A 60 -2.20 41.45 -2.12
N VAL A 61 -3.06 40.47 -2.39
CA VAL A 61 -3.09 39.74 -3.67
C VAL A 61 -4.52 39.40 -4.07
N SER A 62 -4.90 39.72 -5.31
CA SER A 62 -6.22 39.33 -5.84
C SER A 62 -6.36 37.81 -5.99
N ALA A 63 -7.58 37.26 -5.95
CA ALA A 63 -7.80 35.82 -6.09
C ALA A 63 -7.23 35.25 -7.40
N ARG A 64 -7.29 36.02 -8.50
CA ARG A 64 -6.69 35.65 -9.79
C ARG A 64 -5.17 35.60 -9.70
N HIS A 65 -4.55 36.58 -9.06
CA HIS A 65 -3.10 36.61 -8.90
C HIS A 65 -2.61 35.49 -7.94
N LEU A 66 -3.37 35.15 -6.90
CA LEU A 66 -3.05 34.03 -6.01
C LEU A 66 -3.02 32.68 -6.75
N ALA A 67 -3.91 32.47 -7.73
CA ALA A 67 -3.90 31.27 -8.57
C ALA A 67 -2.63 31.19 -9.45
N VAL A 68 -2.19 32.34 -10.01
CA VAL A 68 -0.94 32.43 -10.76
C VAL A 68 0.26 32.15 -9.85
N ILE A 69 0.29 32.76 -8.66
CA ILE A 69 1.35 32.55 -7.67
C ILE A 69 1.44 31.08 -7.27
N ARG A 70 0.31 30.37 -7.08
CA ARG A 70 0.31 28.93 -6.80
C ARG A 70 1.01 28.14 -7.92
N HIS A 71 0.60 28.35 -9.17
CA HIS A 71 1.17 27.63 -10.30
C HIS A 71 2.67 27.93 -10.48
N THR A 72 3.07 29.20 -10.38
CA THR A 72 4.48 29.60 -10.47
C THR A 72 5.28 29.02 -9.31
N LEU A 73 4.74 29.01 -8.08
CA LEU A 73 5.42 28.45 -6.92
C LEU A 73 5.72 26.96 -7.08
N ILE A 74 4.82 26.17 -7.70
CA ILE A 74 5.09 24.76 -8.03
C ILE A 74 6.36 24.66 -8.88
N ASN A 75 6.45 25.45 -9.96
CA ASN A 75 7.59 25.41 -10.88
C ASN A 75 8.88 25.91 -10.22
N GLU A 76 8.82 26.94 -9.37
CA GLU A 76 9.98 27.42 -8.62
C GLU A 76 10.49 26.39 -7.61
N VAL A 77 9.58 25.70 -6.90
CA VAL A 77 9.93 24.60 -6.00
C VAL A 77 10.62 23.49 -6.78
N ILE A 78 10.03 23.04 -7.90
CA ILE A 78 10.61 21.99 -8.76
C ILE A 78 12.01 22.41 -9.26
N GLY A 79 12.14 23.59 -9.85
CA GLY A 79 13.40 24.08 -10.39
C GLY A 79 14.49 24.25 -9.33
N CYS A 80 14.12 24.64 -8.10
CA CYS A 80 15.05 24.68 -6.97
C CYS A 80 15.54 23.27 -6.60
N LEU A 81 14.63 22.31 -6.44
CA LEU A 81 14.96 20.97 -5.95
C LEU A 81 15.71 20.13 -6.99
N GLN A 82 15.46 20.34 -8.29
CA GLN A 82 16.23 19.70 -9.36
C GLN A 82 17.73 20.08 -9.34
N ARG A 83 18.06 21.26 -8.81
CA ARG A 83 19.44 21.72 -8.64
C ARG A 83 20.10 21.20 -7.35
N PHE A 84 19.34 20.51 -6.50
CA PHE A 84 19.82 20.05 -5.20
C PHE A 84 20.27 18.58 -5.27
N PRO A 85 21.56 18.26 -5.06
CA PRO A 85 22.06 16.89 -5.21
C PRO A 85 21.45 15.89 -4.23
N SER A 86 21.10 16.33 -3.02
CA SER A 86 20.61 15.44 -1.95
C SER A 86 19.18 14.92 -2.16
N SER A 87 18.45 15.45 -3.15
CA SER A 87 17.09 15.01 -3.50
C SER A 87 17.05 14.15 -4.78
N ALA A 88 18.20 13.91 -5.43
CA ALA A 88 18.24 13.12 -6.65
C ALA A 88 18.10 11.62 -6.36
N SER A 89 17.13 10.95 -7.01
CA SER A 89 17.08 9.49 -7.01
C SER A 89 18.32 8.90 -7.72
N PRO A 90 18.61 7.59 -7.55
CA PRO A 90 19.68 6.94 -8.29
C PRO A 90 19.47 7.09 -9.80
N GLU A 91 18.23 6.95 -10.28
CA GLU A 91 17.90 7.16 -11.70
C GLU A 91 18.14 8.62 -12.14
N ALA A 92 17.77 9.60 -11.32
CA ALA A 92 17.99 11.01 -11.64
C ALA A 92 19.48 11.35 -11.69
N THR A 93 20.28 10.77 -10.79
CA THR A 93 21.75 10.88 -10.81
C THR A 93 22.32 10.29 -12.08
N MET A 94 21.86 9.09 -12.47
CA MET A 94 22.28 8.45 -13.72
C MET A 94 21.87 9.23 -14.96
N ARG A 95 20.70 9.88 -14.97
CA ARG A 95 20.29 10.78 -16.06
C ARG A 95 21.23 11.98 -16.18
N SER A 96 21.58 12.60 -15.06
CA SER A 96 22.57 13.69 -15.06
C SER A 96 23.95 13.23 -15.55
N ASP A 97 24.36 12.00 -15.21
CA ASP A 97 25.58 11.41 -15.76
C ASP A 97 25.51 11.21 -17.27
N ILE A 98 24.38 10.72 -17.80
CA ILE A 98 24.13 10.59 -19.24
C ILE A 98 24.29 11.96 -19.93
N ASP A 99 23.64 13.00 -19.43
CA ASP A 99 23.72 14.34 -20.00
C ASP A 99 25.14 14.88 -19.98
N ALA A 100 25.86 14.69 -18.87
CA ALA A 100 27.24 15.13 -18.74
C ALA A 100 28.20 14.35 -19.68
N ILE A 101 28.01 13.05 -19.84
CA ILE A 101 28.79 12.23 -20.78
C ILE A 101 28.51 12.68 -22.22
N ALA A 102 27.23 12.84 -22.58
CA ALA A 102 26.82 13.31 -23.90
C ALA A 102 27.41 14.69 -24.23
N PHE A 103 27.41 15.60 -23.25
CA PHE A 103 28.01 16.92 -23.37
C PHE A 103 29.53 16.83 -23.62
N LEU A 104 30.25 16.04 -22.82
CA LEU A 104 31.70 15.86 -22.96
C LEU A 104 32.08 15.26 -24.32
N LEU A 105 31.31 14.29 -24.81
CA LEU A 105 31.49 13.72 -26.15
C LEU A 105 31.27 14.78 -27.23
N GLY A 106 30.22 15.59 -27.12
CA GLY A 106 29.93 16.69 -28.05
C GLY A 106 31.02 17.78 -28.09
N ARG A 107 31.87 17.85 -27.05
CA ARG A 107 33.01 18.77 -26.96
C ARG A 107 34.35 18.13 -27.32
N GLY A 108 34.37 16.85 -27.73
CA GLY A 108 35.61 16.13 -28.05
C GLY A 108 36.43 15.71 -26.82
N CYS A 109 35.91 15.86 -25.60
CA CYS A 109 36.58 15.46 -24.36
C CYS A 109 36.43 13.95 -24.10
N THR A 110 36.83 13.11 -25.07
CA THR A 110 36.49 11.68 -25.15
C THR A 110 37.08 10.85 -24.02
N GLY A 111 38.34 11.07 -23.63
CA GLY A 111 38.97 10.32 -22.54
C GLY A 111 38.32 10.56 -21.17
N VAL A 112 37.79 11.76 -20.91
CA VAL A 112 37.03 12.06 -19.68
C VAL A 112 35.64 11.42 -19.76
N ALA A 113 34.99 11.53 -20.91
CA ALA A 113 33.68 10.92 -21.16
C ALA A 113 33.73 9.40 -20.97
N GLU A 114 34.73 8.72 -21.52
CA GLU A 114 34.89 7.27 -21.41
C GLU A 114 35.05 6.79 -19.96
N ARG A 115 35.87 7.47 -19.15
CA ARG A 115 36.04 7.12 -17.73
C ARG A 115 34.74 7.28 -16.95
N ARG A 116 33.98 8.34 -17.22
CA ARG A 116 32.68 8.58 -16.56
C ARG A 116 31.64 7.57 -17.02
N LEU A 117 31.60 7.27 -18.31
CA LEU A 117 30.75 6.26 -18.93
C LEU A 117 30.93 4.88 -18.29
N ARG A 118 32.18 4.41 -18.12
CA ARG A 118 32.44 3.10 -17.50
C ARG A 118 31.85 3.00 -16.08
N LYS A 119 31.99 4.05 -15.28
CA LYS A 119 31.43 4.10 -13.92
C LYS A 119 29.89 4.13 -13.94
N ALA A 120 29.32 4.97 -14.80
CA ALA A 120 27.86 5.06 -14.96
C ALA A 120 27.27 3.71 -15.41
N LEU A 121 27.92 3.00 -16.35
CA LEU A 121 27.46 1.70 -16.83
C LEU A 121 27.49 0.65 -15.71
N GLN A 122 28.59 0.56 -14.95
CA GLN A 122 28.69 -0.34 -13.79
C GLN A 122 27.61 -0.04 -12.74
N GLN A 123 27.36 1.24 -12.47
CA GLN A 123 26.34 1.64 -11.52
C GLN A 123 24.93 1.32 -12.01
N ALA A 124 24.61 1.60 -13.28
CA ALA A 124 23.32 1.29 -13.89
C ALA A 124 23.05 -0.23 -13.93
N GLN A 125 24.08 -1.04 -14.19
CA GLN A 125 23.99 -2.51 -14.10
C GLN A 125 23.73 -2.98 -12.66
N ARG A 126 24.46 -2.44 -11.68
CA ARG A 126 24.28 -2.78 -10.26
C ARG A 126 22.89 -2.41 -9.73
N LEU A 127 22.32 -1.31 -10.23
CA LEU A 127 20.97 -0.86 -9.87
C LEU A 127 19.87 -1.50 -10.73
N GLU A 128 20.23 -2.37 -11.67
CA GLU A 128 19.35 -3.03 -12.62
C GLU A 128 18.43 -2.04 -13.39
N LEU A 129 19.03 -1.01 -14.00
CA LEU A 129 18.34 0.04 -14.75
C LEU A 129 18.52 -0.13 -16.27
N PRO A 130 17.80 -1.05 -16.93
CA PRO A 130 18.10 -1.44 -18.32
C PRO A 130 17.88 -0.31 -19.33
N GLY A 131 16.91 0.58 -19.12
CA GLY A 131 16.71 1.75 -19.99
C GLY A 131 17.92 2.68 -20.00
N ILE A 132 18.51 2.92 -18.82
CA ILE A 132 19.72 3.73 -18.66
C ILE A 132 20.92 3.00 -19.27
N VAL A 133 21.03 1.68 -19.10
CA VAL A 133 22.08 0.88 -19.75
C VAL A 133 22.04 1.05 -21.26
N LEU A 134 20.87 1.01 -21.90
CA LEU A 134 20.73 1.21 -23.34
C LEU A 134 21.19 2.60 -23.79
N GLU A 135 20.84 3.65 -23.05
CA GLU A 135 21.29 5.02 -23.32
C GLU A 135 22.82 5.15 -23.22
N LEU A 136 23.41 4.58 -22.16
CA LEU A 136 24.86 4.58 -21.96
C LEU A 136 25.58 3.76 -23.04
N CYS A 137 25.06 2.60 -23.45
CA CYS A 137 25.59 1.83 -24.57
C CYS A 137 25.54 2.61 -25.89
N GLY A 138 24.46 3.38 -26.12
CA GLY A 138 24.37 4.33 -27.22
C GLY A 138 25.48 5.39 -27.20
N LEU A 139 25.79 5.95 -26.03
CA LEU A 139 26.93 6.88 -25.85
C LEU A 139 28.29 6.19 -26.06
N GLN A 140 28.43 4.93 -25.66
CA GLN A 140 29.66 4.17 -25.86
C GLN A 140 30.02 4.01 -27.34
N ARG A 141 29.03 3.80 -28.20
CA ARG A 141 29.22 3.70 -29.66
C ARG A 141 29.63 5.01 -30.33
N ARG A 142 29.46 6.15 -29.65
CA ARG A 142 29.85 7.49 -30.14
C ARG A 142 31.30 7.83 -29.81
N LEU A 143 31.99 7.03 -29.01
CA LEU A 143 33.42 7.22 -28.76
C LEU A 143 34.21 6.98 -30.06
N PRO A 144 35.31 7.71 -30.30
CA PRO A 144 36.21 7.43 -31.41
C PRO A 144 36.98 6.12 -31.15
N ASP A 145 37.36 5.43 -32.23
CA ASP A 145 38.29 4.29 -32.22
C ASP A 145 37.91 3.15 -31.26
N VAL A 146 36.61 2.87 -31.09
CA VAL A 146 36.12 1.78 -30.23
C VAL A 146 36.59 0.44 -30.79
N PRO A 147 37.38 -0.36 -30.03
CA PRO A 147 37.83 -1.67 -30.50
C PRO A 147 36.64 -2.62 -30.75
N SER A 148 36.75 -3.51 -31.75
CA SER A 148 35.68 -4.47 -32.09
C SER A 148 35.21 -5.30 -30.89
N ARG A 149 36.14 -5.75 -30.04
CA ARG A 149 35.81 -6.46 -28.80
C ARG A 149 34.96 -5.64 -27.82
N THR A 150 35.20 -4.33 -27.76
CA THR A 150 34.42 -3.41 -26.92
C THR A 150 33.02 -3.23 -27.50
N LEU A 151 32.92 -3.08 -28.83
CA LEU A 151 31.64 -3.02 -29.53
C LEU A 151 30.81 -4.30 -29.34
N GLU A 152 31.42 -5.48 -29.45
CA GLU A 152 30.76 -6.77 -29.19
C GLU A 152 30.21 -6.86 -27.75
N ARG A 153 30.99 -6.42 -26.76
CA ARG A 153 30.55 -6.34 -25.37
C ARG A 153 29.37 -5.39 -25.21
N THR A 154 29.43 -4.19 -25.81
CA THR A 154 28.32 -3.22 -25.78
C THR A 154 27.05 -3.81 -26.38
N LEU A 155 27.13 -4.48 -27.54
CA LEU A 155 25.98 -5.13 -28.16
C LEU A 155 25.40 -6.27 -27.30
N THR A 156 26.25 -7.01 -26.59
CA THR A 156 25.81 -8.06 -25.66
C THR A 156 25.10 -7.47 -24.45
N GLU A 157 25.61 -6.37 -23.90
CA GLU A 157 24.92 -5.65 -22.82
C GLU A 157 23.58 -5.05 -23.28
N GLU A 158 23.50 -4.51 -24.51
CA GLU A 158 22.24 -4.03 -25.07
C GLU A 158 21.21 -5.15 -25.21
N ARG A 159 21.61 -6.32 -25.73
CA ARG A 159 20.74 -7.51 -25.81
C ARG A 159 20.23 -7.92 -24.43
N ARG A 160 21.11 -7.93 -23.42
CA ARG A 160 20.75 -8.25 -22.04
C ARG A 160 19.73 -7.24 -21.48
N ALA A 161 19.96 -5.95 -21.68
CA ALA A 161 19.05 -4.89 -21.21
C ALA A 161 17.68 -4.95 -21.90
N ILE A 162 17.63 -5.20 -23.21
CA ILE A 162 16.37 -5.39 -23.97
C ILE A 162 15.62 -6.61 -23.44
N HIS A 163 16.30 -7.74 -23.26
CA HIS A 163 15.67 -8.93 -22.71
C HIS A 163 15.10 -8.65 -21.31
N MET A 164 15.89 -8.01 -20.43
CA MET A 164 15.46 -7.68 -19.08
C MET A 164 14.21 -6.78 -19.08
N LEU A 165 14.13 -5.77 -19.96
CA LEU A 165 12.94 -4.93 -20.14
C LEU A 165 11.73 -5.74 -20.58
N ARG A 166 11.89 -6.58 -21.61
CA ARG A 166 10.81 -7.42 -22.15
C ARG A 166 10.26 -8.34 -21.07
N ASP A 167 11.14 -9.04 -20.37
CA ASP A 167 10.79 -9.99 -19.33
C ASP A 167 10.09 -9.31 -18.14
N THR A 168 10.54 -8.11 -17.74
CA THR A 168 9.82 -7.29 -16.74
C THR A 168 8.43 -6.88 -17.22
N TYR A 169 8.27 -6.49 -18.49
CA TYR A 169 6.97 -6.11 -19.04
C TYR A 169 6.00 -7.30 -19.13
N ASP A 170 6.48 -8.44 -19.61
CA ASP A 170 5.71 -9.69 -19.66
C ASP A 170 5.21 -10.05 -18.25
N ALA A 171 6.10 -10.01 -17.24
CA ALA A 171 5.74 -10.29 -15.85
C ALA A 171 4.75 -9.26 -15.28
N LEU A 172 4.91 -7.96 -15.55
CA LEU A 172 3.96 -6.93 -15.10
C LEU A 172 2.57 -7.10 -15.72
N SER A 173 2.50 -7.47 -17.00
CA SER A 173 1.24 -7.74 -17.69
C SER A 173 0.46 -8.88 -17.03
N VAL A 174 1.16 -9.99 -16.71
CA VAL A 174 0.54 -11.12 -16.01
C VAL A 174 0.22 -10.77 -14.55
N LEU A 175 1.06 -10.00 -13.87
CA LEU A 175 0.76 -9.50 -12.53
C LEU A 175 -0.51 -8.64 -12.54
N ALA A 176 -0.70 -7.76 -13.52
CA ALA A 176 -1.92 -6.95 -13.61
C ALA A 176 -3.17 -7.82 -13.79
N ARG A 177 -3.13 -8.82 -14.67
CA ARG A 177 -4.24 -9.77 -14.91
C ARG A 177 -4.53 -10.68 -13.71
N SER A 178 -3.50 -11.13 -13.00
CA SER A 178 -3.71 -12.00 -11.84
C SER A 178 -4.44 -11.30 -10.68
N ALA A 179 -4.44 -9.97 -10.61
CA ALA A 179 -5.22 -9.25 -9.61
C ALA A 179 -6.74 -9.39 -9.87
N THR A 180 -7.17 -9.35 -11.13
CA THR A 180 -8.58 -9.56 -11.48
C THR A 180 -9.00 -10.99 -11.22
N TRP A 181 -8.14 -11.97 -11.52
CA TRP A 181 -8.38 -13.39 -11.21
C TRP A 181 -8.58 -13.64 -9.72
N VAL A 182 -7.75 -13.03 -8.86
CA VAL A 182 -7.92 -13.13 -7.40
C VAL A 182 -9.24 -12.50 -6.95
N ALA A 183 -9.59 -11.33 -7.48
CA ALA A 183 -10.86 -10.67 -7.15
C ALA A 183 -12.08 -11.51 -7.59
N GLU A 184 -12.05 -12.08 -8.79
CA GLU A 184 -13.07 -13.00 -9.31
C GLU A 184 -13.17 -14.28 -8.48
N TRP A 185 -12.03 -14.87 -8.12
CA TRP A 185 -11.98 -16.05 -7.27
C TRP A 185 -12.62 -15.78 -5.91
N TYR A 186 -12.32 -14.64 -5.28
CA TYR A 186 -13.01 -14.25 -4.04
C TYR A 186 -14.51 -14.11 -4.25
N ALA A 187 -14.94 -13.46 -5.34
CA ALA A 187 -16.34 -13.19 -5.60
C ALA A 187 -17.17 -14.44 -5.94
N ARG A 188 -16.61 -15.39 -6.69
CA ARG A 188 -17.37 -16.50 -7.31
C ARG A 188 -16.87 -17.90 -6.94
N ARG A 189 -15.68 -18.03 -6.35
CA ARG A 189 -14.99 -19.31 -6.09
C ARG A 189 -14.77 -20.15 -7.34
N THR A 190 -14.72 -19.51 -8.50
CA THR A 190 -14.42 -20.13 -9.79
C THR A 190 -12.95 -19.92 -10.13
N ILE A 191 -12.28 -20.96 -10.61
CA ILE A 191 -10.95 -20.85 -11.20
C ILE A 191 -11.11 -20.28 -12.62
N PRO A 192 -10.45 -19.17 -12.98
CA PRO A 192 -10.54 -18.61 -14.33
C PRO A 192 -10.02 -19.59 -15.39
N SER A 193 -10.64 -19.62 -16.57
CA SER A 193 -10.23 -20.49 -17.69
C SER A 193 -8.86 -20.13 -18.28
N GLU A 194 -8.33 -18.94 -17.97
CA GLU A 194 -7.01 -18.45 -18.40
C GLU A 194 -5.86 -18.87 -17.46
N ASP A 195 -6.09 -19.86 -16.59
CA ASP A 195 -5.08 -20.45 -15.68
C ASP A 195 -3.79 -20.94 -16.41
N CYS A 196 -3.83 -21.10 -17.74
CA CYS A 196 -2.70 -21.53 -18.58
C CYS A 196 -1.56 -20.51 -18.68
N ALA A 197 -1.83 -19.19 -18.57
CA ALA A 197 -0.77 -18.17 -18.68
C ALA A 197 0.24 -18.23 -17.51
N TRP A 198 -0.17 -18.82 -16.39
CA TRP A 198 0.70 -19.05 -15.23
C TRP A 198 1.70 -20.19 -15.48
N ILE A 199 1.22 -21.29 -16.09
CA ILE A 199 2.05 -22.45 -16.47
C ILE A 199 3.13 -22.00 -17.46
N GLU A 200 2.79 -21.15 -18.43
CA GLU A 200 3.75 -20.62 -19.41
C GLU A 200 4.82 -19.69 -18.79
N LEU A 201 4.54 -19.02 -17.68
CA LEU A 201 5.50 -18.14 -16.99
C LEU A 201 6.37 -18.91 -15.97
N GLU A 202 5.80 -19.89 -15.27
CA GLU A 202 6.51 -20.76 -14.32
C GLU A 202 7.48 -21.71 -15.05
N THR A 203 7.15 -22.11 -16.28
CA THR A 203 7.99 -23.00 -17.13
C THR A 203 9.10 -22.27 -17.91
N ARG A 204 9.18 -20.93 -17.86
CA ARG A 204 10.33 -20.19 -18.40
C ARG A 204 11.51 -20.38 -17.45
N THR A 205 12.19 -21.51 -17.60
CA THR A 205 13.52 -21.73 -17.00
C THR A 205 14.44 -20.63 -17.50
N ASP A 206 15.04 -19.91 -16.55
CA ASP A 206 16.08 -18.92 -16.82
C ASP A 206 17.17 -19.60 -17.65
N ASP A 207 17.32 -19.18 -18.90
CA ASP A 207 18.52 -19.52 -19.68
C ASP A 207 19.71 -18.90 -18.93
N ASP A 208 20.75 -19.68 -18.64
CA ASP A 208 21.87 -19.33 -17.74
C ASP A 208 22.61 -18.04 -18.15
N THR A 209 22.36 -17.55 -19.37
CA THR A 209 22.90 -16.30 -19.90
C THR A 209 22.11 -15.04 -19.50
N VAL A 210 20.86 -15.16 -19.00
CA VAL A 210 19.98 -14.01 -18.72
C VAL A 210 19.37 -14.07 -17.32
N ARG A 211 20.04 -13.44 -16.34
CA ARG A 211 19.42 -13.16 -15.03
C ARG A 211 18.29 -12.13 -15.19
N SER A 212 17.07 -12.52 -14.82
CA SER A 212 15.90 -11.64 -14.73
C SER A 212 16.14 -10.47 -13.74
N SER A 213 15.45 -9.34 -13.91
CA SER A 213 15.54 -8.23 -12.96
C SER A 213 14.86 -8.56 -11.64
N VAL A 214 15.18 -7.83 -10.59
CA VAL A 214 14.54 -7.91 -9.26
C VAL A 214 13.08 -7.58 -9.38
N ARG A 215 12.71 -6.58 -10.18
CA ARG A 215 11.30 -6.29 -10.45
C ARG A 215 10.60 -7.48 -11.10
N THR A 216 11.23 -8.13 -12.08
CA THR A 216 10.68 -9.37 -12.66
C THR A 216 10.53 -10.45 -11.59
N ARG A 217 11.56 -10.68 -10.75
CA ARG A 217 11.51 -11.69 -9.68
C ARG A 217 10.38 -11.41 -8.69
N ILE A 218 10.22 -10.17 -8.22
CA ILE A 218 9.11 -9.75 -7.34
C ILE A 218 7.77 -10.04 -8.02
N CYS A 219 7.61 -9.67 -9.30
CA CYS A 219 6.38 -9.93 -10.04
C CYS A 219 6.08 -11.43 -10.11
N ARG A 220 7.07 -12.26 -10.46
CA ARG A 220 6.93 -13.73 -10.52
C ARG A 220 6.53 -14.31 -9.16
N LEU A 221 7.16 -13.87 -8.06
CA LEU A 221 6.82 -14.32 -6.72
C LEU A 221 5.38 -13.95 -6.32
N ARG A 222 4.94 -12.71 -6.59
CA ARG A 222 3.56 -12.26 -6.33
C ARG A 222 2.55 -13.02 -7.20
N ILE A 223 2.85 -13.24 -8.46
CA ILE A 223 2.05 -14.07 -9.36
C ILE A 223 1.92 -15.49 -8.80
N GLY A 224 3.02 -16.06 -8.29
CA GLY A 224 3.02 -17.38 -7.66
C GLY A 224 2.16 -17.45 -6.40
N LEU A 225 2.28 -16.46 -5.51
CA LEU A 225 1.44 -16.33 -4.33
C LEU A 225 -0.06 -16.28 -4.71
N ARG A 226 -0.42 -15.44 -5.68
CA ARG A 226 -1.82 -15.29 -6.14
C ARG A 226 -2.39 -16.56 -6.73
N HIS A 227 -1.60 -17.32 -7.49
CA HIS A 227 -2.03 -18.61 -7.99
C HIS A 227 -2.23 -19.63 -6.86
N ALA A 228 -1.33 -19.66 -5.86
CA ALA A 228 -1.52 -20.49 -4.67
C ALA A 228 -2.78 -20.11 -3.88
N ILE A 229 -3.17 -18.83 -3.87
CA ILE A 229 -4.45 -18.35 -3.32
C ILE A 229 -5.64 -18.90 -4.11
N ILE A 230 -5.63 -18.76 -5.44
CA ILE A 230 -6.71 -19.23 -6.32
C ILE A 230 -6.91 -20.75 -6.19
N ARG A 231 -5.80 -21.50 -6.09
CA ARG A 231 -5.82 -22.97 -5.88
C ARG A 231 -6.11 -23.38 -4.44
N ASN A 232 -6.19 -22.41 -3.52
CA ASN A 232 -6.37 -22.64 -2.10
C ASN A 232 -5.30 -23.59 -1.50
N ASP A 233 -4.09 -23.55 -2.04
CA ASP A 233 -2.94 -24.35 -1.56
C ASP A 233 -2.21 -23.56 -0.47
N THR A 234 -2.48 -23.92 0.79
CA THR A 234 -1.94 -23.20 1.94
C THR A 234 -0.44 -23.38 2.11
N GLU A 235 0.13 -24.52 1.73
CA GLU A 235 1.56 -24.76 1.88
C GLU A 235 2.35 -23.95 0.85
N ARG A 236 1.88 -23.94 -0.41
CA ARG A 236 2.47 -23.06 -1.44
C ARG A 236 2.33 -21.58 -1.09
N GLN A 237 1.23 -21.17 -0.45
CA GLN A 237 1.11 -19.79 0.05
C GLN A 237 2.18 -19.47 1.10
N ARG A 238 2.41 -20.34 2.08
CA ARG A 238 3.47 -20.15 3.10
C ARG A 238 4.87 -20.16 2.47
N HIS A 239 5.12 -21.03 1.50
CA HIS A 239 6.38 -21.09 0.77
C HIS A 239 6.64 -19.78 0.00
N ALA A 240 5.66 -19.31 -0.76
CA ALA A 240 5.77 -18.06 -1.51
C ALA A 240 6.03 -16.83 -0.61
N ILE A 241 5.43 -16.78 0.59
CA ILE A 241 5.72 -15.73 1.58
C ILE A 241 7.19 -15.79 2.03
N ARG A 242 7.72 -16.99 2.29
CA ARG A 242 9.14 -17.19 2.64
C ARG A 242 10.06 -16.79 1.49
N ASP A 243 9.68 -17.07 0.25
CA ASP A 243 10.50 -16.71 -0.93
C ASP A 243 10.58 -15.20 -1.18
N VAL A 244 9.46 -14.48 -0.98
CA VAL A 244 9.43 -13.01 -1.02
C VAL A 244 10.36 -12.44 0.05
N ALA A 245 10.27 -12.96 1.28
CA ALA A 245 11.11 -12.50 2.38
C ALA A 245 12.59 -12.80 2.17
N GLY A 246 12.91 -14.02 1.73
CA GLY A 246 14.27 -14.44 1.41
C GLY A 246 14.87 -13.58 0.30
N SER A 247 14.13 -13.34 -0.77
CA SER A 247 14.60 -12.52 -1.90
C SER A 247 14.95 -11.09 -1.49
N LEU A 248 14.16 -10.50 -0.58
CA LEU A 248 14.41 -9.15 -0.07
C LEU A 248 15.67 -9.09 0.82
N GLN A 249 15.94 -10.13 1.62
CA GLN A 249 17.13 -10.20 2.48
C GLN A 249 18.43 -10.33 1.69
N HIS A 250 18.42 -11.04 0.56
CA HIS A 250 19.62 -11.27 -0.26
C HIS A 250 20.00 -10.09 -1.16
N ALA A 251 19.16 -9.05 -1.26
CA ALA A 251 19.36 -7.91 -2.17
C ALA A 251 19.26 -6.52 -1.50
N PRO A 252 20.01 -6.23 -0.42
CA PRO A 252 19.87 -4.99 0.35
C PRO A 252 20.24 -3.73 -0.43
N HIS A 253 21.18 -3.82 -1.36
CA HIS A 253 21.58 -2.71 -2.22
C HIS A 253 20.46 -2.24 -3.17
N LEU A 254 19.40 -3.03 -3.29
CA LEU A 254 18.23 -2.74 -4.10
C LEU A 254 17.00 -2.38 -3.26
N HIS A 255 17.12 -2.19 -1.95
CA HIS A 255 15.97 -1.74 -1.17
C HIS A 255 15.50 -0.35 -1.59
N GLY A 256 16.41 0.49 -2.12
CA GLY A 256 16.09 1.81 -2.67
C GLY A 256 15.56 1.78 -4.11
N THR A 257 15.80 0.71 -4.87
CA THR A 257 15.28 0.52 -6.23
C THR A 257 14.06 -0.41 -6.14
N ALA A 258 12.91 -0.06 -6.74
CA ALA A 258 11.68 -0.87 -6.61
C ALA A 258 11.05 -0.91 -5.19
N VAL A 259 11.24 0.12 -4.36
CA VAL A 259 10.59 0.27 -3.03
C VAL A 259 9.08 -0.03 -3.06
N LEU A 260 8.38 0.51 -4.07
CA LEU A 260 6.93 0.33 -4.20
C LEU A 260 6.58 -1.13 -4.52
N ASP A 261 7.34 -1.78 -5.42
CA ASP A 261 7.12 -3.18 -5.78
C ASP A 261 7.28 -4.10 -4.56
N TRP A 262 8.30 -3.83 -3.73
CA TRP A 262 8.51 -4.55 -2.46
C TRP A 262 7.42 -4.28 -1.43
N THR A 263 7.01 -3.02 -1.29
CA THR A 263 5.95 -2.63 -0.36
C THR A 263 4.64 -3.34 -0.73
N ASP A 264 4.29 -3.36 -2.01
CA ASP A 264 3.10 -4.06 -2.49
C ASP A 264 3.18 -5.58 -2.29
N ALA A 265 4.37 -6.17 -2.50
CA ALA A 265 4.60 -7.59 -2.22
C ALA A 265 4.38 -7.91 -0.72
N ILE A 266 4.91 -7.07 0.17
CA ILE A 266 4.72 -7.23 1.61
C ILE A 266 3.26 -7.10 2.01
N VAL A 267 2.52 -6.13 1.45
CA VAL A 267 1.08 -5.97 1.73
C VAL A 267 0.30 -7.23 1.34
N GLU A 268 0.56 -7.82 0.17
CA GLU A 268 -0.09 -9.07 -0.26
C GLU A 268 0.30 -10.28 0.62
N CYS A 269 1.57 -10.34 1.04
CA CYS A 269 2.04 -11.35 1.98
C CYS A 269 1.41 -11.16 3.37
N ASN A 270 1.24 -9.93 3.86
CA ASN A 270 0.58 -9.63 5.14
C ASN A 270 -0.86 -10.14 5.13
N ASP A 271 -1.60 -9.82 4.07
CA ASP A 271 -2.99 -10.25 3.89
C ASP A 271 -3.10 -11.78 3.91
N THR A 272 -2.15 -12.46 3.27
CA THR A 272 -2.15 -13.92 3.20
C THR A 272 -1.68 -14.57 4.51
N ALA A 273 -0.62 -14.07 5.12
CA ALA A 273 -0.12 -14.53 6.41
C ALA A 273 -1.20 -14.40 7.51
N PHE A 274 -1.92 -13.28 7.51
CA PHE A 274 -3.03 -13.07 8.44
C PHE A 274 -4.15 -14.12 8.26
N ARG A 275 -4.60 -14.37 7.03
CA ARG A 275 -5.61 -15.41 6.74
C ARG A 275 -5.15 -16.80 7.15
N LEU A 276 -3.86 -17.10 7.00
CA LEU A 276 -3.26 -18.38 7.37
C LEU A 276 -2.94 -18.52 8.87
N GLY A 277 -3.18 -17.47 9.66
CA GLY A 277 -2.82 -17.43 11.09
C GLY A 277 -1.31 -17.46 11.34
N ASP A 278 -0.50 -17.01 10.38
CA ASP A 278 0.96 -17.11 10.43
C ASP A 278 1.59 -15.88 11.14
N GLY A 279 1.64 -15.94 12.47
CA GLY A 279 2.22 -14.86 13.28
C GLY A 279 3.73 -14.68 13.10
N GLU A 280 4.46 -15.74 12.75
CA GLU A 280 5.90 -15.64 12.48
C GLU A 280 6.17 -14.88 11.18
N ALA A 281 5.43 -15.21 10.12
CA ALA A 281 5.49 -14.49 8.85
C ALA A 281 5.14 -13.01 9.02
N LEU A 282 4.10 -12.67 9.77
CA LEU A 282 3.72 -11.27 10.02
C LEU A 282 4.82 -10.48 10.75
N ARG A 283 5.47 -11.09 11.75
CA ARG A 283 6.58 -10.45 12.47
C ARG A 283 7.76 -10.18 11.54
N MET A 284 8.09 -11.14 10.69
CA MET A 284 9.14 -11.00 9.68
C MET A 284 8.80 -9.90 8.67
N LEU A 285 7.58 -9.90 8.13
CA LEU A 285 7.12 -8.91 7.15
C LEU A 285 7.11 -7.49 7.72
N ALA A 286 6.73 -7.30 8.99
CA ALA A 286 6.83 -6.01 9.68
C ALA A 286 8.28 -5.49 9.72
N ALA A 287 9.25 -6.34 10.06
CA ALA A 287 10.67 -5.97 10.10
C ALA A 287 11.22 -5.63 8.71
N LEU A 288 10.81 -6.36 7.68
CA LEU A 288 11.17 -6.09 6.29
C LEU A 288 10.60 -4.76 5.81
N ALA A 289 9.34 -4.46 6.13
CA ALA A 289 8.71 -3.18 5.78
C ALA A 289 9.44 -1.99 6.42
N ARG A 290 9.87 -2.10 7.69
CA ARG A 290 10.70 -1.08 8.36
C ARG A 290 12.07 -0.89 7.70
N THR A 291 12.65 -1.96 7.17
CA THR A 291 13.92 -1.90 6.43
C THR A 291 13.75 -1.15 5.11
N ILE A 292 12.66 -1.42 4.39
CA ILE A 292 12.30 -0.69 3.17
C ILE A 292 12.00 0.78 3.47
N GLU A 293 11.29 1.07 4.56
CA GLU A 293 11.05 2.45 5.01
C GLU A 293 12.37 3.20 5.21
N ALA A 294 13.37 2.57 5.85
CA ALA A 294 14.67 3.19 6.06
C ALA A 294 15.43 3.45 4.74
N ALA A 295 15.27 2.56 3.75
CA ALA A 295 15.91 2.67 2.44
C ALA A 295 15.17 3.60 1.46
N ALA A 296 13.89 3.88 1.70
CA ALA A 296 13.08 4.72 0.84
C ALA A 296 13.60 6.17 0.79
N MET A 297 13.69 6.74 -0.41
CA MET A 297 14.24 8.09 -0.60
C MET A 297 13.16 9.19 -0.56
N SER A 298 11.94 8.88 -0.99
CA SER A 298 10.84 9.84 -1.00
C SER A 298 9.94 9.69 0.23
N VAL A 299 9.28 10.79 0.62
CA VAL A 299 8.34 10.79 1.76
C VAL A 299 7.15 9.85 1.51
N ASP A 300 6.64 9.78 0.28
CA ASP A 300 5.53 8.87 -0.07
C ASP A 300 5.94 7.40 0.08
N MET A 301 7.11 7.03 -0.46
CA MET A 301 7.63 5.67 -0.34
C MET A 301 7.86 5.27 1.12
N LYS A 302 8.43 6.17 1.94
CA LYS A 302 8.58 5.97 3.38
C LYS A 302 7.24 5.74 4.04
N GLN A 303 6.24 6.58 3.74
CA GLN A 303 4.92 6.45 4.32
C GLN A 303 4.29 5.11 3.95
N ARG A 304 4.32 4.70 2.67
CA ARG A 304 3.74 3.40 2.26
C ARG A 304 4.41 2.21 2.95
N ALA A 305 5.74 2.21 3.06
CA ALA A 305 6.47 1.14 3.74
C ALA A 305 6.18 1.12 5.26
N ARG A 306 6.14 2.30 5.90
CA ARG A 306 5.75 2.43 7.31
C ARG A 306 4.36 1.86 7.57
N VAL A 307 3.42 2.20 6.70
CA VAL A 307 2.05 1.71 6.75
C VAL A 307 2.02 0.20 6.67
N ALA A 308 2.72 -0.41 5.71
CA ALA A 308 2.78 -1.86 5.58
C ALA A 308 3.36 -2.53 6.85
N ALA A 309 4.30 -1.88 7.53
CA ALA A 309 4.84 -2.36 8.81
C ALA A 309 3.79 -2.31 9.93
N ILE A 310 3.14 -1.15 10.12
CA ILE A 310 2.10 -0.96 11.14
C ILE A 310 0.93 -1.92 10.92
N ASP A 311 0.56 -2.12 9.67
CA ASP A 311 -0.51 -2.99 9.24
C ASP A 311 -0.20 -4.48 9.49
N ALA A 312 1.06 -4.91 9.31
CA ALA A 312 1.54 -6.23 9.74
C ALA A 312 1.52 -6.39 11.27
N GLU A 313 1.90 -5.36 12.00
CA GLU A 313 1.89 -5.35 13.47
C GLU A 313 0.48 -5.38 14.04
N CYS A 314 -0.46 -4.67 13.41
CA CYS A 314 -1.89 -4.76 13.73
C CYS A 314 -2.36 -6.20 13.54
N ALA A 315 -2.08 -6.81 12.39
CA ALA A 315 -2.45 -8.19 12.10
C ALA A 315 -1.84 -9.18 13.13
N LEU A 316 -0.58 -8.99 13.51
CA LEU A 316 0.09 -9.82 14.51
C LEU A 316 -0.54 -9.66 15.91
N ALA A 317 -0.82 -8.43 16.33
CA ALA A 317 -1.44 -8.15 17.62
C ALA A 317 -2.85 -8.77 17.70
N ILE A 318 -3.60 -8.69 16.60
CA ILE A 318 -4.91 -9.33 16.45
C ILE A 318 -4.79 -10.86 16.61
N LEU A 319 -3.87 -11.52 15.90
CA LEU A 319 -3.71 -12.98 15.99
C LEU A 319 -3.21 -13.45 17.36
N ALA A 320 -2.24 -12.72 17.94
CA ALA A 320 -1.71 -13.03 19.25
C ALA A 320 -2.73 -12.75 20.37
N GLY A 321 -3.75 -11.92 20.10
CA GLY A 321 -4.71 -11.37 21.04
C GLY A 321 -4.05 -10.77 22.28
N ILE A 322 -2.96 -10.06 22.04
CA ILE A 322 -2.32 -9.21 23.04
C ILE A 322 -3.16 -7.92 23.13
N ASN A 323 -3.14 -7.27 24.28
CA ASN A 323 -3.71 -5.94 24.42
C ASN A 323 -3.12 -4.98 23.37
N ALA A 324 -3.87 -4.75 22.30
CA ALA A 324 -3.40 -4.06 21.10
C ALA A 324 -3.46 -2.52 21.22
N HIS A 325 -3.75 -1.94 22.40
CA HIS A 325 -3.95 -0.49 22.56
C HIS A 325 -2.81 0.34 21.95
N ALA A 326 -1.55 0.02 22.28
CA ALA A 326 -0.40 0.79 21.78
C ALA A 326 -0.24 0.73 20.25
N VAL A 327 -0.53 -0.42 19.65
CA VAL A 327 -0.49 -0.62 18.20
C VAL A 327 -1.64 0.14 17.54
N VAL A 328 -2.84 0.06 18.11
CA VAL A 328 -4.05 0.78 17.64
C VAL A 328 -3.85 2.30 17.72
N ASP A 329 -3.31 2.83 18.81
CA ASP A 329 -3.02 4.26 18.96
C ASP A 329 -2.02 4.76 17.93
N THR A 330 -1.01 3.94 17.61
CA THR A 330 -0.03 4.28 16.58
C THR A 330 -0.67 4.23 15.19
N ALA A 331 -1.45 3.19 14.90
CA ALA A 331 -2.13 3.03 13.62
C ALA A 331 -3.17 4.12 13.36
N LEU A 332 -3.98 4.51 14.34
CA LEU A 332 -4.97 5.59 14.20
C LEU A 332 -4.32 6.96 13.98
N ARG A 333 -3.17 7.23 14.62
CA ARG A 333 -2.41 8.48 14.37
C ARG A 333 -1.94 8.55 12.92
N GLU A 334 -1.34 7.46 12.43
CA GLU A 334 -0.77 7.38 11.07
C GLU A 334 -1.85 7.23 9.97
N HIS A 335 -3.05 6.73 10.32
CA HIS A 335 -4.15 6.50 9.39
C HIS A 335 -4.55 7.77 8.62
N SER A 336 -4.64 8.90 9.31
CA SER A 336 -5.09 10.17 8.73
C SER A 336 -4.21 10.67 7.58
N ASP A 337 -2.89 10.56 7.74
CA ASP A 337 -1.90 10.93 6.73
C ASP A 337 -1.79 9.84 5.64
N ALA A 338 -1.92 8.57 6.01
CA ALA A 338 -1.70 7.45 5.11
C ALA A 338 -2.87 7.09 4.19
N ARG A 339 -4.11 7.43 4.56
CA ARG A 339 -5.34 7.12 3.78
C ARG A 339 -5.27 7.59 2.33
N ARG A 340 -4.48 8.63 2.05
CA ARG A 340 -4.32 9.24 0.72
C ARG A 340 -3.20 8.61 -0.11
N ALA A 341 -2.20 8.02 0.53
CA ALA A 341 -1.02 7.48 -0.14
C ALA A 341 -1.22 6.05 -0.67
N LEU A 342 -2.17 5.31 -0.10
CA LEU A 342 -2.39 3.90 -0.44
C LEU A 342 -3.34 3.70 -1.62
N PRO A 343 -3.09 2.66 -2.45
CA PRO A 343 -4.09 2.14 -3.36
C PRO A 343 -5.39 1.78 -2.65
N THR A 344 -6.52 1.89 -3.34
CA THR A 344 -7.87 1.66 -2.79
C THR A 344 -8.01 0.32 -2.08
N ALA A 345 -7.49 -0.77 -2.66
CA ALA A 345 -7.59 -2.11 -2.06
C ALA A 345 -6.76 -2.24 -0.76
N ALA A 346 -5.54 -1.72 -0.74
CA ALA A 346 -4.67 -1.72 0.44
C ALA A 346 -5.26 -0.85 1.56
N ARG A 347 -5.90 0.28 1.22
CA ARG A 347 -6.63 1.12 2.18
C ARG A 347 -7.80 0.36 2.81
N ALA A 348 -8.59 -0.37 2.02
CA ALA A 348 -9.69 -1.17 2.54
C ALA A 348 -9.20 -2.28 3.48
N ALA A 349 -8.13 -2.99 3.09
CA ALA A 349 -7.49 -4.01 3.91
C ALA A 349 -7.06 -3.47 5.28
N TRP A 350 -6.34 -2.34 5.28
CA TRP A 350 -5.92 -1.70 6.52
C TRP A 350 -7.12 -1.22 7.34
N ASN A 351 -8.09 -0.51 6.75
CA ASN A 351 -9.27 -0.06 7.49
C ASN A 351 -9.98 -1.20 8.21
N VAL A 352 -10.17 -2.34 7.53
CA VAL A 352 -10.81 -3.52 8.12
C VAL A 352 -9.96 -4.08 9.27
N ARG A 353 -8.65 -4.25 9.07
CA ARG A 353 -7.77 -4.77 10.13
C ARG A 353 -7.68 -3.83 11.33
N LEU A 354 -7.54 -2.53 11.10
CA LEU A 354 -7.53 -1.54 12.17
C LEU A 354 -8.89 -1.49 12.90
N ALA A 355 -10.01 -1.62 12.18
CA ALA A 355 -11.33 -1.71 12.81
C ALA A 355 -11.46 -2.96 13.69
N THR A 356 -10.94 -4.10 13.23
CA THR A 356 -10.86 -5.33 14.05
C THR A 356 -10.01 -5.12 15.31
N ALA A 357 -8.85 -4.47 15.20
CA ALA A 357 -8.02 -4.15 16.36
C ALA A 357 -8.70 -3.15 17.32
N CYS A 358 -9.42 -2.17 16.78
CA CYS A 358 -10.24 -1.24 17.58
C CYS A 358 -11.35 -1.99 18.34
N LEU A 359 -11.99 -2.96 17.69
CA LEU A 359 -12.99 -3.82 18.32
C LEU A 359 -12.41 -4.62 19.50
N MET A 360 -11.22 -5.20 19.32
CA MET A 360 -10.49 -5.93 20.38
C MET A 360 -10.06 -5.06 21.55
N THR A 361 -9.91 -3.75 21.31
CA THR A 361 -9.53 -2.77 22.32
C THR A 361 -10.73 -1.98 22.85
N LEU A 362 -11.95 -2.43 22.57
CA LEU A 362 -13.22 -1.82 22.99
C LEU A 362 -13.44 -0.39 22.47
N ARG A 363 -12.76 -0.01 21.40
CA ARG A 363 -12.87 1.30 20.73
C ARG A 363 -13.92 1.26 19.61
N TYR A 364 -15.17 1.02 19.99
CA TYR A 364 -16.25 0.74 19.04
C TYR A 364 -16.53 1.91 18.07
N LYS A 365 -16.41 3.16 18.54
CA LYS A 365 -16.61 4.34 17.69
C LYS A 365 -15.59 4.39 16.55
N ASP A 366 -14.31 4.23 16.89
CA ASP A 366 -13.23 4.22 15.90
C ASP A 366 -13.38 3.05 14.91
N ALA A 367 -13.80 1.88 15.40
CA ALA A 367 -14.11 0.73 14.54
C ALA A 367 -15.23 1.05 13.54
N LEU A 368 -16.32 1.69 13.99
CA LEU A 368 -17.44 2.11 13.13
C LEU A 368 -17.02 3.16 12.09
N ASP A 369 -16.22 4.16 12.48
CA ASP A 369 -15.73 5.18 11.56
C ASP A 369 -14.89 4.56 10.43
N LEU A 370 -14.00 3.61 10.78
CA LEU A 370 -13.15 2.90 9.82
C LEU A 370 -13.92 1.98 8.86
N VAL A 371 -14.96 1.27 9.32
CA VAL A 371 -15.79 0.43 8.43
C VAL A 371 -16.68 1.29 7.54
N ASN A 372 -17.21 2.40 8.05
CA ASN A 372 -18.03 3.33 7.26
C ASN A 372 -17.24 3.93 6.10
N ASP A 373 -15.95 4.19 6.30
CA ASP A 373 -15.04 4.61 5.23
C ASP A 373 -14.92 3.59 4.09
N VAL A 374 -15.01 2.29 4.38
CA VAL A 374 -14.96 1.24 3.36
C VAL A 374 -16.34 1.02 2.73
N LEU A 375 -17.42 1.03 3.54
CA LEU A 375 -18.79 0.83 3.05
C LEU A 375 -19.27 1.96 2.13
N SER A 376 -18.75 3.18 2.32
CA SER A 376 -19.03 4.34 1.48
C SER A 376 -18.22 4.35 0.16
N ASP A 377 -17.19 3.52 0.02
CA ASP A 377 -16.38 3.41 -1.21
C ASP A 377 -17.06 2.49 -2.24
N GLN A 378 -17.94 3.09 -3.04
CA GLN A 378 -18.68 2.36 -4.07
C GLN A 378 -17.76 1.78 -5.16
N ALA A 379 -16.66 2.47 -5.50
CA ALA A 379 -15.66 1.99 -6.47
C ALA A 379 -14.82 0.85 -5.90
N GLY A 380 -14.57 0.88 -4.58
CA GLY A 380 -13.87 -0.17 -3.86
C GLY A 380 -14.62 -1.51 -3.83
N ARG A 381 -15.95 -1.48 -3.75
CA ARG A 381 -16.77 -2.70 -3.61
C ARG A 381 -16.51 -3.75 -4.70
N THR A 382 -16.33 -3.33 -5.96
CA THR A 382 -16.03 -4.26 -7.07
C THR A 382 -14.55 -4.63 -7.11
N ALA A 383 -13.67 -3.69 -6.75
CA ALA A 383 -12.22 -3.89 -6.80
C ALA A 383 -11.68 -4.83 -5.72
N HIS A 384 -12.36 -4.94 -4.57
CA HIS A 384 -11.94 -5.82 -3.47
C HIS A 384 -13.14 -6.47 -2.74
N PRO A 385 -13.83 -7.43 -3.39
CA PRO A 385 -15.03 -8.06 -2.83
C PRO A 385 -14.80 -8.73 -1.47
N TYR A 386 -13.59 -9.25 -1.21
CA TYR A 386 -13.18 -9.85 0.06
C TYR A 386 -13.21 -8.86 1.22
N TRP A 387 -12.48 -7.74 1.09
CA TRP A 387 -12.42 -6.73 2.15
C TRP A 387 -13.77 -6.07 2.40
N HIS A 388 -14.59 -5.89 1.37
CA HIS A 388 -15.96 -5.44 1.56
C HIS A 388 -16.82 -6.49 2.31
N GLY A 389 -16.61 -7.78 2.06
CA GLY A 389 -17.22 -8.85 2.87
C GLY A 389 -16.81 -8.76 4.35
N GLN A 390 -15.52 -8.72 4.62
CA GLN A 390 -14.98 -8.61 5.98
C GLN A 390 -15.47 -7.34 6.70
N THR A 391 -15.59 -6.21 5.99
CA THR A 391 -16.16 -4.96 6.51
C THR A 391 -17.59 -5.17 7.05
N LEU A 392 -18.43 -5.92 6.32
CA LEU A 392 -19.79 -6.21 6.75
C LEU A 392 -19.82 -7.06 8.03
N MET A 393 -18.88 -7.98 8.18
CA MET A 393 -18.74 -8.79 9.40
C MET A 393 -18.33 -7.93 10.58
N VAL A 394 -17.24 -7.16 10.45
CA VAL A 394 -16.74 -6.28 11.52
C VAL A 394 -17.82 -5.28 11.93
N ASN A 395 -18.54 -4.69 10.97
CA ASN A 395 -19.66 -3.80 11.24
C ASN A 395 -20.78 -4.50 12.04
N THR A 396 -21.18 -5.70 11.62
CA THR A 396 -22.25 -6.46 12.29
C THR A 396 -21.85 -6.85 13.72
N ILE A 397 -20.61 -7.31 13.91
CA ILE A 397 -20.08 -7.73 15.21
C ILE A 397 -19.92 -6.52 16.14
N THR A 398 -19.49 -5.37 15.61
CA THR A 398 -19.39 -4.12 16.39
C THR A 398 -20.76 -3.68 16.91
N HIS A 399 -21.80 -3.75 16.07
CA HIS A 399 -23.17 -3.45 16.52
C HIS A 399 -23.74 -4.49 17.48
N LEU A 400 -23.34 -5.76 17.37
CA LEU A 400 -23.67 -6.76 18.39
C LEU A 400 -23.02 -6.41 19.73
N ALA A 401 -21.76 -5.99 19.73
CA ALA A 401 -21.03 -5.59 20.94
C ALA A 401 -21.65 -4.37 21.64
N LEU A 402 -22.23 -3.45 20.87
CA LEU A 402 -22.97 -2.28 21.37
C LEU A 402 -24.41 -2.61 21.82
N ASP A 403 -24.81 -3.89 21.79
CA ASP A 403 -26.18 -4.37 22.07
C ASP A 403 -27.28 -3.71 21.22
N ASN A 404 -26.97 -3.35 19.96
CA ASN A 404 -27.92 -2.77 19.01
C ASN A 404 -28.85 -3.85 18.40
N ARG A 405 -29.67 -4.52 19.23
CA ARG A 405 -30.44 -5.70 18.86
C ARG A 405 -31.43 -5.49 17.71
N ASP A 406 -31.95 -4.29 17.55
CA ASP A 406 -32.89 -3.97 16.46
C ASP A 406 -32.15 -3.79 15.12
N TYR A 407 -30.90 -3.30 15.17
CA TYR A 407 -30.11 -3.00 13.99
C TYR A 407 -29.32 -4.20 13.48
N VAL A 408 -28.84 -5.07 14.36
CA VAL A 408 -28.06 -6.27 13.98
C VAL A 408 -28.78 -7.15 12.94
N PRO A 409 -30.10 -7.47 13.07
CA PRO A 409 -30.84 -8.20 12.04
C PRO A 409 -30.85 -7.49 10.69
N TYR A 410 -30.90 -6.14 10.65
CA TYR A 410 -30.80 -5.38 9.42
C TYR A 410 -29.40 -5.51 8.79
N CYS A 411 -28.34 -5.35 9.58
CA CYS A 411 -26.95 -5.57 9.12
C CYS A 411 -26.76 -6.95 8.50
N ILE A 412 -27.29 -7.99 9.14
CA ILE A 412 -27.19 -9.38 8.67
C ILE A 412 -27.92 -9.55 7.34
N ARG A 413 -29.18 -9.10 7.22
CA ARG A 413 -29.93 -9.16 5.95
C ARG A 413 -29.19 -8.40 4.84
N SER A 414 -28.68 -7.22 5.18
CA SER A 414 -27.91 -6.34 4.31
C SER A 414 -26.61 -7.01 3.82
N ALA A 415 -25.92 -7.76 4.69
CA ALA A 415 -24.71 -8.50 4.40
C ALA A 415 -24.97 -9.75 3.54
N VAL A 416 -25.91 -10.61 3.96
CA VAL A 416 -26.27 -11.84 3.24
C VAL A 416 -26.76 -11.55 1.82
N ARG A 417 -27.64 -10.56 1.65
CA ARG A 417 -28.12 -10.14 0.32
C ARG A 417 -26.99 -9.63 -0.58
N ARG A 418 -25.95 -9.04 0.00
CA ARG A 418 -24.78 -8.59 -0.76
C ARG A 418 -23.87 -9.75 -1.16
N THR A 419 -23.82 -10.83 -0.39
CA THR A 419 -23.15 -12.07 -0.77
C THR A 419 -23.75 -12.66 -2.05
N GLU A 420 -25.08 -12.69 -2.12
CA GLU A 420 -25.85 -13.14 -3.29
C GLU A 420 -25.62 -12.25 -4.54
N ARG A 421 -25.03 -11.06 -4.36
CA ARG A 421 -24.70 -10.09 -5.42
C ARG A 421 -23.19 -9.90 -5.64
N GLY A 422 -22.36 -10.82 -5.14
CA GLY A 422 -20.91 -10.85 -5.40
C GLY A 422 -20.01 -10.29 -4.28
N ALA A 423 -20.51 -10.05 -3.06
CA ALA A 423 -19.63 -9.83 -1.91
C ALA A 423 -19.04 -11.17 -1.45
N ALA A 424 -17.72 -11.23 -1.26
CA ALA A 424 -17.00 -12.48 -1.02
C ALA A 424 -17.04 -12.94 0.46
N LEU A 425 -18.25 -13.16 0.99
CA LEU A 425 -18.43 -13.89 2.25
C LEU A 425 -18.40 -15.39 1.95
N SER A 426 -17.53 -16.11 2.65
CA SER A 426 -17.45 -17.57 2.65
C SER A 426 -18.73 -18.21 3.23
N GLY A 427 -18.93 -19.50 2.97
CA GLY A 427 -20.03 -20.25 3.58
C GLY A 427 -19.98 -20.22 5.12
N ALA A 428 -18.78 -20.19 5.70
CA ALA A 428 -18.59 -20.03 7.14
C ALA A 428 -19.00 -18.65 7.65
N ASP A 429 -18.67 -17.58 6.92
CA ASP A 429 -19.09 -16.20 7.25
C ASP A 429 -20.62 -16.09 7.24
N VAL A 430 -21.26 -16.62 6.20
CA VAL A 430 -22.73 -16.59 6.06
C VAL A 430 -23.40 -17.41 7.16
N SER A 431 -22.83 -18.58 7.50
CA SER A 431 -23.33 -19.42 8.59
C SER A 431 -23.27 -18.68 9.94
N LEU A 432 -22.15 -18.01 10.24
CA LEU A 432 -21.99 -17.19 11.44
C LEU A 432 -23.04 -16.08 11.51
N LEU A 433 -23.19 -15.29 10.44
CA LEU A 433 -24.16 -14.19 10.38
C LEU A 433 -25.61 -14.69 10.56
N ARG A 434 -25.96 -15.83 9.95
CA ARG A 434 -27.30 -16.43 10.12
C ARG A 434 -27.54 -16.89 11.56
N THR A 435 -26.53 -17.49 12.21
CA THR A 435 -26.61 -17.90 13.62
C THR A 435 -26.77 -16.70 14.54
N MET A 436 -25.96 -15.65 14.36
CA MET A 436 -26.14 -14.38 15.08
C MET A 436 -27.56 -13.83 14.93
N GLY A 437 -28.09 -13.80 13.71
CA GLY A 437 -29.41 -13.26 13.41
C GLY A 437 -30.57 -14.07 13.98
N ARG A 438 -30.40 -15.39 14.15
CA ARG A 438 -31.39 -16.23 14.85
C ARG A 438 -31.38 -15.96 16.36
N LEU A 439 -30.19 -15.90 16.96
CA LEU A 439 -30.04 -15.79 18.41
C LEU A 439 -30.39 -14.39 18.96
N VAL A 440 -30.12 -13.32 18.21
CA VAL A 440 -30.46 -11.95 18.61
C VAL A 440 -31.97 -11.68 18.60
N ARG A 441 -32.75 -12.41 17.79
CA ARG A 441 -34.21 -12.26 17.72
C ARG A 441 -34.98 -12.88 18.90
N GLY A 442 -34.31 -13.66 19.76
CA GLY A 442 -34.92 -14.23 20.96
C GLY A 442 -35.11 -13.18 22.05
N THR A 443 -36.35 -12.81 22.35
CA THR A 443 -36.68 -11.82 23.37
C THR A 443 -36.27 -12.32 24.78
N GLY A 444 -35.58 -11.47 25.55
CA GLY A 444 -35.28 -11.72 26.98
C GLY A 444 -33.93 -12.36 27.31
N ARG A 445 -33.09 -12.70 26.33
CA ARG A 445 -31.75 -13.26 26.60
C ARG A 445 -30.72 -12.15 26.87
N SER A 446 -29.84 -12.34 27.84
CA SER A 446 -28.69 -11.46 28.05
C SER A 446 -27.69 -11.58 26.89
N LEU A 447 -27.02 -10.49 26.51
CA LEU A 447 -26.00 -10.50 25.45
C LEU A 447 -24.85 -11.52 25.70
N PRO A 448 -24.32 -11.70 26.93
CA PRO A 448 -23.36 -12.76 27.22
C PRO A 448 -23.88 -14.17 26.87
N SER A 449 -25.13 -14.49 27.22
CA SER A 449 -25.76 -15.78 26.86
C SER A 449 -25.93 -15.97 25.34
N ILE A 450 -26.22 -14.89 24.61
CA ILE A 450 -26.31 -14.92 23.14
C ILE A 450 -24.92 -15.21 22.55
N ILE A 451 -23.88 -14.55 23.05
CA ILE A 451 -22.49 -14.72 22.61
C ILE A 451 -22.00 -16.14 22.90
N ASP A 452 -22.28 -16.69 24.09
CA ASP A 452 -21.93 -18.06 24.45
C ASP A 452 -22.59 -19.09 23.52
N ASP A 453 -23.84 -18.87 23.13
CA ASP A 453 -24.53 -19.73 22.15
C ASP A 453 -23.92 -19.62 20.75
N ILE A 454 -23.52 -18.42 20.32
CA ILE A 454 -22.81 -18.22 19.04
C ILE A 454 -21.50 -19.02 19.08
N CYS A 455 -20.73 -18.90 20.16
CA CYS A 455 -19.49 -19.65 20.36
C CYS A 455 -19.72 -21.17 20.31
N ARG A 456 -20.75 -21.68 21.00
CA ARG A 456 -21.09 -23.11 21.03
C ARG A 456 -21.55 -23.64 19.68
N GLN A 457 -22.41 -22.91 18.97
CA GLN A 457 -22.99 -23.37 17.70
C GLN A 457 -22.03 -23.29 16.50
N TRP A 458 -20.87 -22.64 16.65
CA TRP A 458 -19.95 -22.36 15.54
C TRP A 458 -18.57 -23.06 15.63
N LEU A 459 -18.25 -23.69 16.76
CA LEU A 459 -17.15 -24.68 16.88
C LEU A 459 -17.36 -25.77 15.80
N GLU A 460 -16.48 -26.09 14.84
CA GLU A 460 -15.01 -26.16 14.83
C GLU A 460 -14.34 -25.85 13.47
N SER A 461 -15.07 -25.63 12.36
CA SER A 461 -14.52 -25.95 11.03
C SER A 461 -13.71 -24.89 10.26
N SER A 462 -13.46 -23.68 10.79
CA SER A 462 -12.73 -22.64 10.04
C SER A 462 -11.36 -22.31 10.62
N THR A 463 -10.35 -22.35 9.75
CA THR A 463 -8.95 -22.00 10.00
C THR A 463 -8.58 -20.59 9.51
N ASP A 464 -9.55 -19.80 9.02
CA ASP A 464 -9.30 -18.42 8.59
C ASP A 464 -8.96 -17.53 9.79
N GLY A 465 -7.90 -16.72 9.66
CA GLY A 465 -7.42 -15.84 10.72
C GLY A 465 -8.50 -14.91 11.29
N MET A 466 -9.39 -14.34 10.47
CA MET A 466 -10.49 -13.51 10.98
C MET A 466 -11.47 -14.32 11.82
N HIS A 467 -11.75 -15.57 11.41
CA HIS A 467 -12.62 -16.44 12.19
C HIS A 467 -12.03 -16.83 13.53
N VAL A 468 -10.74 -17.14 13.58
CA VAL A 468 -10.03 -17.42 14.84
C VAL A 468 -10.13 -16.22 15.79
N VAL A 469 -9.94 -15.02 15.27
CA VAL A 469 -10.03 -13.76 16.03
C VAL A 469 -11.45 -13.51 16.53
N ILE A 470 -12.46 -13.65 15.67
CA ILE A 470 -13.87 -13.48 16.05
C ILE A 470 -14.26 -14.48 17.15
N ARG A 471 -13.83 -15.75 17.05
CA ARG A 471 -14.08 -16.74 18.11
C ARG A 471 -13.48 -16.31 19.44
N ARG A 472 -12.23 -15.84 19.43
CA ARG A 472 -11.54 -15.39 20.63
C ARG A 472 -12.22 -14.18 21.26
N LEU A 473 -12.54 -13.17 20.44
CA LEU A 473 -13.30 -11.99 20.85
C LEU A 473 -14.61 -12.33 21.55
N LEU A 474 -15.41 -13.20 20.91
CA LEU A 474 -16.69 -13.62 21.47
C LEU A 474 -16.51 -14.36 22.80
N LYS A 475 -15.48 -15.21 22.95
CA LYS A 475 -15.17 -15.86 24.25
C LYS A 475 -14.75 -14.86 25.33
N GLU A 476 -13.94 -13.86 24.99
CA GLU A 476 -13.52 -12.82 25.93
C GLU A 476 -14.73 -11.98 26.39
N TRP A 477 -15.68 -11.71 25.50
CA TRP A 477 -16.93 -11.00 25.84
C TRP A 477 -17.92 -11.82 26.66
N SER A 478 -17.95 -13.16 26.51
CA SER A 478 -18.83 -13.98 27.35
C SER A 478 -18.28 -14.18 28.76
N THR A 479 -16.95 -14.12 28.92
CA THR A 479 -16.26 -14.29 30.21
C THR A 479 -16.04 -12.98 30.97
N THR A 480 -16.09 -11.84 30.30
CA THR A 480 -15.83 -10.52 30.89
C THR A 480 -17.02 -9.59 30.69
N ASN A 481 -17.37 -8.75 31.68
CA ASN A 481 -18.37 -7.68 31.57
C ASN A 481 -17.88 -6.50 30.68
N MET A 482 -17.21 -6.81 29.57
CA MET A 482 -16.62 -5.85 28.62
C MET A 482 -17.62 -5.25 27.63
N ILE A 483 -18.88 -5.67 27.69
CA ILE A 483 -19.96 -5.06 26.94
C ILE A 483 -20.29 -3.72 27.61
N PRO A 484 -20.29 -2.59 26.88
CA PRO A 484 -20.75 -1.34 27.45
C PRO A 484 -22.19 -1.53 27.93
N ASN A 485 -22.41 -1.39 29.24
CA ASN A 485 -23.76 -1.37 29.80
C ASN A 485 -24.56 -0.33 29.03
N GLY A 486 -25.59 -0.79 28.32
CA GLY A 486 -26.55 0.06 27.64
C GLY A 486 -27.27 0.92 28.67
N SER A 487 -26.65 2.04 29.07
CA SER A 487 -27.40 3.14 29.64
C SER A 487 -28.21 3.75 28.51
N SER A 488 -29.52 3.54 28.63
CA SER A 488 -30.59 4.29 27.99
C SER A 488 -30.15 5.65 27.44
N SER A 489 -29.92 5.72 26.13
CA SER A 489 -30.05 6.97 25.39
C SER A 489 -31.03 6.72 24.25
N THR A 490 -32.27 7.00 24.56
CA THR A 490 -33.33 7.35 23.62
C THR A 490 -32.86 8.54 22.76
N HIS A 491 -32.09 8.27 21.71
CA HIS A 491 -32.02 9.19 20.58
C HIS A 491 -32.88 8.65 19.46
N SER A 492 -34.12 9.12 19.52
CA SER A 492 -35.09 9.19 18.44
C SER A 492 -34.41 9.34 17.08
N HIS A 493 -34.73 8.40 16.18
CA HIS A 493 -34.71 8.62 14.75
C HIS A 493 -35.33 9.98 14.41
N GLN A 494 -34.52 10.92 13.93
CA GLN A 494 -34.98 11.89 12.96
C GLN A 494 -34.33 11.56 11.63
N ALA A 495 -35.18 11.05 10.74
CA ALA A 495 -34.93 10.95 9.33
C ALA A 495 -34.65 12.36 8.78
N VAL A 496 -33.60 12.48 7.97
CA VAL A 496 -33.45 13.60 7.03
C VAL A 496 -33.49 13.00 5.63
N ALA A 497 -34.39 13.56 4.84
CA ALA A 497 -34.70 13.27 3.45
C ALA A 497 -33.50 13.47 2.51
#